data_AF-A0A9P5P8Z3-F1
#
_entry.id   AF-A0A9P5P8Z3-F1
#
_cell.length_a   1.000
_cell.length_b   1.000
_cell.length_c   1.000
_cell.angle_alpha   90.00
_cell.angle_beta   90.00
_cell.angle_gamma   90.00
#
_symmetry.space_group_name_H-M   'P 1'
#
loop_
_entity.id
_entity.type
_entity.pdbx_description
1 polymer ?
#
loop_
_entity_poly.entity_id
_entity_poly.type
_entity_poly.pdbx_seq_one_letter_code
_entity_poly.pdbx_strand_id
1 'polypeptide(L)'
;MTPEEAAAVSSAGQAFFWIHSLAYCISLHIYFKTQGNARNAKKALICVLFGKFVLMLILFMSYAAATCMLVKYGLVVTLPGGILEQIEAANLQPHLKVYQNICGWLGNVIPCIGDTVIVWRAWAVWMDNRKLKWTLFLLMLADIAVSLADVAIFPIKFQPRSPQSVAEGTILDWVTVVMSLSLFELGSGAIYMLVQSLNPAVMFILVQQQNTYDQSFHLEEIPTLSQQAQSQQVSVILNSLEGTPVDVGLASDQDINMTGST
;
A
#
# COMPACT_ATOMS: atom_id res chain seq x y z
N MET A 1 1.90 -32.91 10.50
CA MET A 1 1.70 -32.51 9.10
C MET A 1 2.27 -33.60 8.22
N THR A 2 1.45 -34.19 7.36
CA THR A 2 1.93 -35.21 6.40
C THR A 2 2.63 -34.54 5.22
N PRO A 3 3.51 -35.23 4.47
CA PRO A 3 4.17 -34.67 3.28
C PRO A 3 3.17 -34.17 2.23
N GLU A 4 2.02 -34.84 2.12
CA GLU A 4 0.94 -34.48 1.20
C GLU A 4 0.25 -33.18 1.61
N GLU A 5 0.00 -32.98 2.91
CA GLU A 5 -0.54 -31.72 3.44
C GLU A 5 0.43 -30.55 3.19
N ALA A 6 1.73 -30.76 3.38
CA ALA A 6 2.75 -29.73 3.13
C ALA A 6 2.82 -29.34 1.64
N ALA A 7 2.71 -30.31 0.74
CA ALA A 7 2.65 -30.07 -0.70
C ALA A 7 1.37 -29.30 -1.10
N ALA A 8 0.23 -29.64 -0.52
CA ALA A 8 -1.03 -28.95 -0.76
C ALA A 8 -1.01 -27.49 -0.27
N VAL A 9 -0.43 -27.24 0.92
CA VAL A 9 -0.26 -25.88 1.45
C VAL A 9 0.70 -25.05 0.58
N SER A 10 1.80 -25.64 0.13
CA SER A 10 2.75 -24.99 -0.77
C SER A 10 2.12 -24.62 -2.13
N SER A 11 1.34 -25.54 -2.72
CA SER A 11 0.67 -25.28 -4.00
C SER A 11 -0.43 -24.22 -3.87
N ALA A 12 -1.19 -24.24 -2.77
CA ALA A 12 -2.17 -23.21 -2.47
C ALA A 12 -1.51 -21.83 -2.35
N GLY A 13 -0.38 -21.72 -1.64
CA GLY A 13 0.39 -20.47 -1.53
C GLY A 13 0.81 -19.89 -2.88
N GLN A 14 1.25 -20.72 -3.82
CA GLN A 14 1.61 -20.29 -5.18
C GLN A 14 0.41 -19.80 -5.99
N ALA A 15 -0.75 -20.45 -5.85
CA ALA A 15 -1.96 -20.01 -6.54
C ALA A 15 -2.39 -18.60 -6.08
N PHE A 16 -2.30 -18.32 -4.78
CA PHE A 16 -2.62 -16.98 -4.26
C PHE A 16 -1.69 -15.89 -4.78
N PHE A 17 -0.42 -16.20 -5.05
CA PHE A 17 0.52 -15.23 -5.62
C PHE A 17 0.07 -14.70 -6.99
N TRP A 18 -0.40 -15.59 -7.87
CA TRP A 18 -0.88 -15.19 -9.20
C TRP A 18 -2.14 -14.34 -9.13
N ILE A 19 -3.06 -14.70 -8.24
CA ILE A 19 -4.29 -13.92 -7.99
C ILE A 19 -3.94 -12.53 -7.47
N HIS A 20 -3.01 -12.43 -6.51
CA HIS A 20 -2.55 -11.13 -5.98
C HIS A 20 -1.87 -10.28 -7.06
N SER A 21 -1.03 -10.90 -7.90
CA SER A 21 -0.36 -10.22 -9.01
C SER A 21 -1.35 -9.67 -10.03
N LEU A 22 -2.37 -10.46 -10.38
CA LEU A 22 -3.44 -10.01 -11.29
C LEU A 22 -4.25 -8.86 -10.68
N ALA A 23 -4.68 -9.01 -9.42
CA ALA A 23 -5.43 -7.98 -8.71
C ALA A 23 -4.64 -6.67 -8.60
N TYR A 24 -3.33 -6.79 -8.39
CA TYR A 24 -2.40 -5.67 -8.37
C TYR A 24 -2.29 -4.97 -9.74
N CYS A 25 -2.13 -5.73 -10.82
CA CYS A 25 -2.11 -5.20 -12.19
C CYS A 25 -3.43 -4.47 -12.55
N ILE A 26 -4.57 -5.04 -12.18
CA ILE A 26 -5.90 -4.42 -12.38
C ILE A 26 -6.00 -3.12 -11.59
N SER A 27 -5.55 -3.12 -10.33
CA SER A 27 -5.56 -1.93 -9.48
C SER A 27 -4.70 -0.81 -10.07
N LEU A 28 -3.50 -1.13 -10.58
CA LEU A 28 -2.64 -0.19 -11.29
C LEU A 28 -3.29 0.36 -12.56
N HIS A 29 -3.92 -0.50 -13.35
CA HIS A 29 -4.59 -0.10 -14.58
C HIS A 29 -5.73 0.89 -14.31
N ILE A 30 -6.60 0.58 -13.35
CA ILE A 30 -7.70 1.47 -12.93
C ILE A 30 -7.12 2.80 -12.43
N TYR A 31 -6.07 2.74 -11.61
CA TYR A 31 -5.43 3.91 -11.05
C TYR A 31 -4.83 4.86 -12.11
N PHE A 32 -4.19 4.31 -13.15
CA PHE A 32 -3.67 5.12 -14.26
C PHE A 32 -4.77 5.79 -15.07
N LYS A 33 -5.96 5.19 -15.14
CA LYS A 33 -7.10 5.73 -15.89
C LYS A 33 -7.74 6.93 -15.18
N THR A 34 -7.65 7.01 -13.85
CA THR A 34 -8.25 8.10 -13.06
C THR A 34 -7.40 9.38 -13.10
N GLN A 35 -7.63 10.22 -14.12
CA GLN A 35 -7.04 11.56 -14.23
C GLN A 35 -7.68 12.51 -13.20
N GLY A 36 -6.87 13.02 -12.28
CA GLY A 36 -7.28 14.00 -11.28
C GLY A 36 -6.06 14.76 -10.76
N ASN A 37 -6.26 16.01 -10.29
CA ASN A 37 -5.24 17.05 -10.11
C ASN A 37 -4.08 16.75 -9.14
N ALA A 38 -4.16 15.71 -8.30
CA ALA A 38 -3.11 15.35 -7.34
C ALA A 38 -1.90 14.62 -7.98
N ARG A 39 -1.23 15.25 -8.97
CA ARG A 39 -0.22 14.61 -9.83
C ARG A 39 1.00 14.03 -9.08
N ASN A 40 1.47 14.67 -8.01
CA ASN A 40 2.75 14.30 -7.37
C ASN A 40 2.61 13.14 -6.37
N ALA A 41 1.60 13.19 -5.49
CA ALA A 41 1.33 12.09 -4.56
C ALA A 41 1.02 10.78 -5.30
N LYS A 42 0.35 10.88 -6.45
CA LYS A 42 0.06 9.72 -7.31
C LYS A 42 1.33 9.05 -7.84
N LYS A 43 2.31 9.84 -8.29
CA LYS A 43 3.61 9.33 -8.76
C LYS A 43 4.37 8.60 -7.66
N ALA A 44 4.39 9.17 -6.45
CA ALA A 44 5.06 8.55 -5.31
C ALA A 44 4.41 7.20 -4.95
N LEU A 45 3.08 7.14 -4.89
CA LEU A 45 2.36 5.89 -4.61
C LEU A 45 2.63 4.83 -5.70
N ILE A 46 2.58 5.21 -6.98
CA ILE A 46 2.90 4.28 -8.08
C ILE A 46 4.33 3.76 -7.94
N CYS A 47 5.29 4.61 -7.61
CA CYS A 47 6.68 4.21 -7.43
C CYS A 47 6.84 3.19 -6.29
N VAL A 48 6.20 3.44 -5.14
CA VAL A 48 6.22 2.52 -3.98
C VAL A 48 5.56 1.20 -4.32
N LEU A 49 4.38 1.23 -4.95
CA LEU A 49 3.67 0.02 -5.36
C LEU A 49 4.50 -0.78 -6.36
N PHE A 50 5.06 -0.12 -7.38
CA PHE A 50 5.91 -0.77 -8.38
C PHE A 50 7.15 -1.41 -7.73
N GLY A 51 7.78 -0.72 -6.78
CA GLY A 51 8.86 -1.27 -5.97
C GLY A 51 8.44 -2.55 -5.24
N LYS A 52 7.27 -2.55 -4.58
CA LYS A 52 6.71 -3.74 -3.93
C LYS A 52 6.53 -4.89 -4.93
N PHE A 53 6.03 -4.62 -6.13
CA PHE A 53 5.85 -5.64 -7.16
C PHE A 53 7.18 -6.24 -7.63
N VAL A 54 8.20 -5.41 -7.85
CA VAL A 54 9.54 -5.89 -8.21
C VAL A 54 10.12 -6.77 -7.09
N LEU A 55 9.96 -6.37 -5.83
CA LEU A 55 10.41 -7.17 -4.69
C LEU A 55 9.68 -8.52 -4.59
N MET A 56 8.37 -8.52 -4.83
CA MET A 56 7.56 -9.75 -4.93
C MET A 56 8.05 -10.69 -6.04
N LEU A 57 8.39 -10.16 -7.22
CA LEU A 57 8.96 -10.95 -8.31
C LEU A 57 10.31 -11.55 -7.93
N ILE A 58 11.20 -10.78 -7.30
CA ILE A 58 12.50 -11.28 -6.84
C ILE A 58 12.32 -12.38 -5.80
N LEU A 59 11.38 -12.23 -4.87
CA LEU A 59 11.04 -13.26 -3.88
C LEU A 59 10.61 -14.56 -4.57
N PHE A 60 9.68 -14.46 -5.53
CA PHE A 60 9.20 -15.61 -6.29
C PHE A 60 10.33 -16.31 -7.06
N MET A 61 11.15 -15.56 -7.78
CA MET A 61 12.28 -16.11 -8.53
C MET A 61 13.30 -16.78 -7.61
N SER A 62 13.52 -16.24 -6.41
CA SER A 62 14.42 -16.83 -5.40
C SER A 62 13.88 -18.16 -4.87
N TYR A 63 12.58 -18.25 -4.60
CA TYR A 63 11.92 -19.51 -4.22
C TYR A 63 11.98 -20.56 -5.33
N ALA A 64 11.71 -20.17 -6.58
CA ALA A 64 11.80 -21.07 -7.73
C ALA A 64 13.23 -21.58 -7.91
N ALA A 65 14.22 -20.70 -7.85
CA ALA A 65 15.63 -21.07 -7.95
C ALA A 65 16.07 -22.02 -6.82
N ALA A 66 15.70 -21.74 -5.57
CA ALA A 66 15.98 -22.62 -4.43
C ALA A 66 15.37 -24.02 -4.63
N THR A 67 14.11 -24.09 -5.10
CA THR A 67 13.42 -25.36 -5.38
C THR A 67 14.10 -26.13 -6.51
N CYS A 68 14.46 -25.46 -7.62
CA CYS A 68 15.18 -26.09 -8.73
C CYS A 68 16.55 -26.63 -8.29
N MET A 69 17.27 -25.89 -7.44
CA MET A 69 18.55 -26.35 -6.87
C MET A 69 18.35 -27.56 -5.97
N LEU A 70 17.35 -27.53 -5.09
CA LEU A 70 17.04 -28.67 -4.21
C LEU A 70 16.72 -29.93 -5.01
N VAL A 71 15.90 -29.81 -6.07
CA VAL A 71 15.57 -30.92 -6.97
C VAL A 71 16.83 -31.43 -7.68
N LYS A 72 17.69 -30.53 -8.19
CA LYS A 72 18.93 -30.92 -8.87
C LYS A 72 19.86 -31.71 -7.94
N TYR A 73 20.16 -31.20 -6.75
CA TYR A 73 21.11 -31.85 -5.85
C TYR A 73 20.51 -33.04 -5.08
N GLY A 74 19.20 -33.03 -4.82
CA GLY A 74 18.52 -34.11 -4.11
C GLY A 74 18.11 -35.28 -4.99
N LEU A 75 17.85 -35.09 -6.28
CA LEU A 75 17.37 -36.16 -7.18
C LEU A 75 18.31 -36.47 -8.34
N VAL A 76 19.03 -35.48 -8.87
CA VAL A 76 19.80 -35.66 -10.12
C VAL A 76 21.25 -36.04 -9.85
N VAL A 77 21.85 -35.53 -8.77
CA VAL A 77 23.25 -35.82 -8.42
C VAL A 77 23.32 -37.08 -7.56
N THR A 78 23.75 -38.19 -8.14
CA THR A 78 23.96 -39.44 -7.40
C THR A 78 25.32 -39.45 -6.71
N LEU A 79 25.35 -39.19 -5.40
CA LEU A 79 26.54 -39.41 -4.57
C LEU A 79 26.65 -40.88 -4.11
N PRO A 80 27.88 -41.42 -3.99
CA PRO A 80 28.11 -42.82 -3.67
C PRO A 80 27.63 -43.24 -2.27
N GLY A 81 27.55 -42.33 -1.29
CA GLY A 81 26.96 -42.63 0.03
C GLY A 81 25.44 -42.54 0.10
N GLY A 82 24.76 -42.51 -1.05
CA GLY A 82 23.31 -42.60 -1.13
C GLY A 82 22.58 -41.30 -0.75
N ILE A 83 21.31 -41.44 -0.33
CA ILE A 83 20.40 -40.30 -0.11
C ILE A 83 20.88 -39.38 1.01
N LEU A 84 21.53 -39.91 2.05
CA LEU A 84 21.97 -39.10 3.20
C LEU A 84 23.08 -38.11 2.80
N GLU A 85 24.10 -38.58 2.07
CA GLU A 85 25.18 -37.72 1.56
C GLU A 85 24.65 -36.72 0.51
N GLN A 86 23.64 -37.08 -0.27
CA GLN A 86 23.01 -36.16 -1.23
C GLN A 86 22.29 -35.00 -0.53
N ILE A 87 21.52 -35.29 0.51
CA ILE A 87 20.84 -34.27 1.30
C ILE A 87 21.87 -33.34 1.96
N GLU A 88 22.95 -33.90 2.50
CA GLU A 88 24.03 -33.11 3.11
C GLU A 88 24.72 -32.22 2.07
N ALA A 89 25.10 -32.78 0.91
CA ALA A 89 25.72 -32.03 -0.17
C ALA A 89 24.80 -30.94 -0.77
N ALA A 90 23.49 -31.18 -0.81
CA ALA A 90 22.48 -30.20 -1.23
C ALA A 90 22.38 -29.04 -0.22
N ASN A 91 22.35 -29.35 1.07
CA ASN A 91 22.27 -28.35 2.15
C ASN A 91 23.56 -27.52 2.28
N LEU A 92 24.70 -28.08 1.90
CA LEU A 92 26.00 -27.39 1.93
C LEU A 92 26.21 -26.44 0.74
N GLN A 93 25.31 -26.40 -0.25
CA GLN A 93 25.49 -25.52 -1.41
C GLN A 93 25.40 -24.04 -0.98
N PRO A 94 26.47 -23.25 -1.19
CA PRO A 94 26.49 -21.84 -0.76
C PRO A 94 25.40 -21.01 -1.45
N HIS A 95 25.02 -21.38 -2.68
CA HIS A 95 23.95 -20.73 -3.42
C HIS A 95 22.58 -20.90 -2.77
N LEU A 96 22.29 -22.06 -2.18
CA LEU A 96 21.01 -22.30 -1.49
C LEU A 96 20.86 -21.35 -0.31
N LYS A 97 21.95 -21.14 0.46
CA LYS A 97 22.00 -20.17 1.56
C LYS A 97 21.76 -18.74 1.09
N VAL A 98 22.31 -18.35 -0.06
CA VAL A 98 22.04 -17.02 -0.64
C VAL A 98 20.56 -16.85 -0.97
N TYR A 99 19.93 -17.81 -1.64
CA TYR A 99 18.50 -17.71 -1.97
C TYR A 99 17.61 -17.69 -0.72
N GLN A 100 17.91 -18.52 0.28
CA GLN A 100 17.19 -18.53 1.55
C GLN A 100 17.31 -17.19 2.29
N ASN A 101 18.51 -16.59 2.29
CA ASN A 101 18.71 -15.26 2.86
C ASN A 101 17.88 -14.21 2.13
N ILE A 102 17.90 -14.22 0.79
CA ILE A 102 17.08 -13.30 -0.02
C ILE A 102 15.60 -13.48 0.30
N CYS A 103 15.11 -14.73 0.39
CA CYS A 103 13.72 -15.02 0.73
C CYS A 103 13.36 -14.51 2.13
N GLY A 104 14.22 -14.72 3.13
CA GLY A 104 14.00 -14.23 4.50
C GLY A 104 13.95 -12.70 4.56
N TRP A 105 14.92 -12.02 3.95
CA TRP A 105 14.95 -10.56 3.88
C TRP A 105 13.71 -9.99 3.19
N LEU A 106 13.39 -10.51 2.00
CA LEU A 106 12.25 -10.02 1.22
C LEU A 106 10.91 -10.37 1.89
N GLY A 107 10.83 -11.52 2.56
CA GLY A 107 9.67 -11.93 3.36
C GLY A 107 9.31 -10.92 4.44
N ASN A 108 10.30 -10.20 4.99
CA ASN A 108 10.09 -9.18 6.01
C ASN A 108 9.92 -7.77 5.42
N VAL A 109 10.63 -7.43 4.33
CA VAL A 109 10.54 -6.09 3.72
C VAL A 109 9.19 -5.86 3.00
N ILE A 110 8.65 -6.87 2.33
CA ILE A 110 7.40 -6.74 1.54
C ILE A 110 6.19 -6.36 2.42
N PRO A 111 5.97 -7.00 3.58
CA PRO A 111 4.97 -6.59 4.56
C PRO A 111 5.15 -5.13 5.00
N CYS A 112 6.34 -4.70 5.41
CA CYS A 112 6.58 -3.32 5.85
C CYS A 112 6.20 -2.26 4.80
N ILE A 113 6.40 -2.54 3.51
CA ILE A 113 5.95 -1.64 2.43
C ILE A 113 4.42 -1.62 2.34
N GLY A 114 3.76 -2.77 2.53
CA GLY A 114 2.31 -2.85 2.65
C GLY A 114 1.76 -2.00 3.79
N ASP A 115 2.33 -2.15 4.98
CA ASP A 115 1.96 -1.43 6.20
C ASP A 115 2.18 0.08 6.05
N THR A 116 3.30 0.48 5.43
CA THR A 116 3.58 1.88 5.09
C THR A 116 2.49 2.48 4.20
N VAL A 117 1.99 1.74 3.20
CA VAL A 117 0.90 2.21 2.33
C VAL A 117 -0.40 2.34 3.11
N ILE A 118 -0.71 1.40 4.01
CA ILE A 118 -1.92 1.47 4.85
C ILE A 118 -1.84 2.67 5.79
N VAL A 119 -0.71 2.87 6.47
CA VAL A 119 -0.47 4.01 7.37
C VAL A 119 -0.55 5.33 6.62
N TRP A 120 0.04 5.43 5.42
CA TRP A 120 -0.08 6.60 4.56
C TRP A 120 -1.56 6.93 4.27
N ARG A 121 -2.37 5.92 3.95
CA ARG A 121 -3.80 6.09 3.66
C ARG A 121 -4.59 6.51 4.90
N ALA A 122 -4.35 5.85 6.03
CA ALA A 122 -4.94 6.24 7.30
C ALA A 122 -4.60 7.71 7.64
N TRP A 123 -3.34 8.11 7.45
CA TRP A 123 -2.90 9.48 7.67
C TRP A 123 -3.69 10.50 6.84
N ALA A 124 -3.97 10.18 5.57
CA ALA A 124 -4.74 11.05 4.67
C ALA A 124 -6.22 11.19 5.08
N VAL A 125 -6.81 10.17 5.70
CA VAL A 125 -8.20 10.21 6.18
C VAL A 125 -8.32 11.01 7.48
N TRP A 126 -7.37 10.85 8.39
CA TRP A 126 -7.40 11.50 9.71
C TRP A 126 -6.46 12.70 9.81
N MET A 127 -6.55 13.63 8.85
CA MET A 127 -5.65 14.79 8.81
C MET A 127 -5.76 15.69 10.06
N ASP A 128 -6.92 15.74 10.72
CA ASP A 128 -7.12 16.67 11.85
C ASP A 128 -6.78 16.07 13.22
N ASN A 129 -6.69 14.74 13.34
CA ASN A 129 -6.45 14.09 14.62
C ASN A 129 -4.96 13.82 14.87
N ARG A 130 -4.28 14.77 15.53
CA ARG A 130 -2.85 14.67 15.86
C ARG A 130 -2.51 13.42 16.68
N LYS A 131 -3.37 13.00 17.61
CA LYS A 131 -3.11 11.83 18.46
C LYS A 131 -3.08 10.54 17.64
N LEU A 132 -4.06 10.36 16.77
CA LEU A 132 -4.15 9.18 15.92
C LEU A 132 -2.94 9.05 14.98
N LYS A 133 -2.47 10.18 14.42
CA LYS A 133 -1.25 10.21 13.58
C LYS A 133 -0.02 9.68 14.31
N TRP A 134 0.20 10.13 15.54
CA TRP A 134 1.32 9.64 16.35
C TRP A 134 1.19 8.16 16.68
N THR A 135 -0.01 7.69 17.01
CA THR A 135 -0.25 6.26 17.26
C THR A 135 0.06 5.42 16.03
N LEU A 136 -0.42 5.82 14.84
CA LEU A 136 -0.15 5.10 13.58
C LEU A 136 1.35 5.10 13.24
N PHE A 137 2.04 6.21 13.47
CA PHE A 137 3.48 6.30 13.24
C PHE A 137 4.28 5.39 14.19
N LEU A 138 3.93 5.35 15.47
CA LEU A 138 4.55 4.45 16.44
C LEU A 138 4.29 2.98 16.10
N LEU A 139 3.09 2.65 15.62
CA LEU A 139 2.75 1.31 15.16
C LEU A 139 3.63 0.87 13.99
N MET A 140 3.80 1.75 13.00
CA MET A 140 4.68 1.51 11.84
C MET A 140 6.14 1.32 12.27
N LEU A 141 6.63 2.12 13.21
CA LEU A 141 7.99 1.96 13.74
C LEU A 141 8.16 0.64 14.48
N ALA A 142 7.16 0.21 15.25
CA ALA A 142 7.19 -1.07 15.94
C ALA A 142 7.22 -2.24 14.95
N ASP A 143 6.39 -2.22 13.89
CA ASP A 143 6.38 -3.25 12.85
C ASP A 143 7.75 -3.35 12.12
N ILE A 144 8.32 -2.21 11.74
CA ILE A 144 9.66 -2.15 11.13
C ILE A 144 10.72 -2.68 12.09
N ALA A 145 10.64 -2.33 13.39
CA ALA A 145 11.60 -2.79 14.39
C ALA A 145 11.54 -4.31 14.60
N VAL A 146 10.33 -4.89 14.63
CA VAL A 146 10.13 -6.35 14.73
C VAL A 146 10.68 -7.03 13.48
N SER A 147 10.35 -6.52 12.30
CA SER A 147 10.82 -7.06 11.03
C SER A 147 12.35 -7.00 10.92
N LEU A 148 12.97 -5.90 11.36
CA LEU A 148 14.44 -5.79 11.42
C LEU A 148 15.07 -6.71 12.46
N ALA A 149 14.44 -6.89 13.62
CA ALA A 149 14.94 -7.79 14.66
C ALA A 149 14.95 -9.24 14.17
N ASP A 150 13.90 -9.69 13.47
CA ASP A 150 13.84 -11.02 12.88
C ASP A 150 14.95 -11.25 11.85
N VAL A 151 15.15 -10.28 10.95
CA VAL A 151 16.25 -10.31 9.96
C VAL A 151 17.63 -10.35 10.63
N ALA A 152 17.84 -9.57 11.68
CA ALA A 152 19.12 -9.49 12.38
C ALA A 152 19.47 -10.82 13.09
N ILE A 153 18.47 -11.57 13.53
CA ILE A 153 18.64 -12.83 14.28
C ILE A 153 18.75 -14.05 13.35
N PHE A 154 18.22 -13.96 12.12
CA PHE A 154 18.30 -15.00 11.11
C PHE A 154 19.71 -15.60 10.88
N PRO A 155 20.80 -14.83 10.68
CA PRO A 155 22.12 -15.39 10.43
C PRO A 155 22.70 -16.19 11.62
N ILE A 156 22.23 -15.94 12.84
CA ILE A 156 22.67 -16.63 14.07
C ILE A 156 22.03 -18.02 14.16
N LYS A 157 20.81 -18.20 13.61
CA LYS A 157 20.10 -19.49 13.61
C LYS A 157 20.71 -20.51 12.63
N PHE A 158 21.43 -20.06 11.60
CA PHE A 158 21.95 -20.91 10.51
C PHE A 158 23.36 -21.45 10.71
N GLN A 159 23.98 -21.20 11.86
CA GLN A 159 25.21 -21.88 12.23
C GLN A 159 24.82 -23.28 12.74
N PRO A 160 25.42 -24.39 12.25
CA PRO A 160 25.08 -25.74 12.69
C PRO A 160 25.29 -25.82 14.21
N ARG A 161 24.18 -25.70 14.93
CA ARG A 161 24.19 -25.46 16.37
C ARG A 161 24.29 -26.82 17.05
N SER A 162 25.29 -26.96 17.90
CA SER A 162 25.39 -28.03 18.89
C SER A 162 24.06 -28.18 19.65
N PRO A 163 23.63 -29.39 20.03
CA PRO A 163 22.28 -29.71 20.54
C PRO A 163 21.82 -28.98 21.82
N GLN A 164 22.63 -28.08 22.40
CA GLN A 164 22.39 -27.46 23.70
C GLN A 164 21.73 -26.07 23.65
N SER A 165 21.49 -25.50 22.47
CA SER A 165 21.07 -24.09 22.32
C SER A 165 19.62 -23.89 21.89
N VAL A 166 18.78 -24.92 22.02
CA VAL A 166 17.39 -24.92 21.51
C VAL A 166 16.49 -23.95 22.30
N ALA A 167 16.88 -23.57 23.53
CA ALA A 167 16.06 -22.76 24.43
C ALA A 167 16.01 -21.24 24.10
N GLU A 168 17.04 -20.68 23.44
CA GLU A 168 17.13 -19.23 23.23
C GLU A 168 16.35 -18.72 22.01
N GLY A 169 16.21 -19.55 20.96
CA GLY A 169 15.44 -19.18 19.77
C GLY A 169 13.93 -19.09 20.04
N THR A 170 13.45 -19.84 21.04
CA THR A 170 12.04 -19.98 21.36
C THR A 170 11.45 -18.69 21.93
N ILE A 171 12.18 -17.96 22.79
CA ILE A 171 11.68 -16.74 23.44
C ILE A 171 11.39 -15.64 22.41
N LEU A 172 12.24 -15.48 21.41
CA LEU A 172 12.05 -14.44 20.40
C LEU A 172 10.93 -14.79 19.42
N ASP A 173 10.80 -16.07 19.05
CA ASP A 173 9.65 -16.53 18.25
C ASP A 173 8.33 -16.31 19.01
N TRP A 174 8.30 -16.50 20.34
CA TRP A 174 7.13 -16.18 21.16
C TRP A 174 6.89 -14.68 21.27
N VAL A 175 7.90 -13.83 21.37
CA VAL A 175 7.72 -12.37 21.39
C VAL A 175 7.18 -11.89 20.06
N THR A 176 7.69 -12.38 18.93
CA THR A 176 7.16 -12.06 17.60
C THR A 176 5.73 -12.56 17.47
N VAL A 177 5.44 -13.81 17.85
CA VAL A 177 4.07 -14.34 17.84
C VAL A 177 3.17 -13.51 18.74
N VAL A 178 3.55 -13.17 19.97
CA VAL A 178 2.73 -12.39 20.90
C VAL A 178 2.58 -10.95 20.41
N MET A 179 3.59 -10.31 19.80
CA MET A 179 3.44 -8.99 19.22
C MET A 179 2.53 -9.02 17.99
N SER A 180 2.73 -9.99 17.10
CA SER A 180 1.86 -10.21 15.95
C SER A 180 0.44 -10.53 16.40
N LEU A 181 0.24 -11.33 17.45
CA LEU A 181 -1.06 -11.68 18.02
C LEU A 181 -1.70 -10.50 18.75
N SER A 182 -0.91 -9.67 19.44
CA SER A 182 -1.38 -8.46 20.10
C SER A 182 -1.81 -7.42 19.07
N LEU A 183 -1.07 -7.30 17.96
CA LEU A 183 -1.45 -6.51 16.78
C LEU A 183 -2.68 -7.09 16.05
N PHE A 184 -2.82 -8.42 16.08
CA PHE A 184 -3.95 -9.15 15.49
C PHE A 184 -5.23 -9.03 16.32
N GLU A 185 -5.13 -9.12 17.65
CA GLU A 185 -6.24 -8.99 18.61
C GLU A 185 -6.69 -7.55 18.81
N LEU A 186 -5.78 -6.56 18.77
CA LEU A 186 -6.19 -5.15 18.84
C LEU A 186 -6.74 -4.59 17.53
N GLY A 187 -6.73 -5.32 16.41
CA GLY A 187 -7.28 -4.73 15.19
C GLY A 187 -7.62 -5.58 13.98
N SER A 188 -7.10 -6.79 13.72
CA SER A 188 -7.22 -7.25 12.32
C SER A 188 -6.98 -8.70 11.96
N GLY A 189 -7.35 -9.73 12.72
CA GLY A 189 -7.21 -11.08 12.15
C GLY A 189 -8.02 -11.35 10.89
N ALA A 190 -9.34 -11.21 11.03
CA ALA A 190 -10.26 -11.22 9.91
C ALA A 190 -10.16 -9.93 9.09
N ILE A 191 -9.87 -8.78 9.71
CA ILE A 191 -9.77 -7.48 9.02
C ILE A 191 -8.48 -7.38 8.21
N TYR A 192 -7.37 -8.06 8.51
CA TYR A 192 -6.13 -7.98 7.73
C TYR A 192 -6.22 -8.89 6.51
N MET A 193 -6.78 -10.10 6.66
CA MET A 193 -7.10 -10.95 5.49
C MET A 193 -8.23 -10.34 4.65
N LEU A 194 -9.25 -9.73 5.26
CA LEU A 194 -10.25 -8.93 4.56
C LEU A 194 -9.63 -7.67 3.96
N VAL A 195 -8.74 -6.92 4.60
CA VAL A 195 -8.12 -5.68 4.07
C VAL A 195 -7.07 -6.00 3.01
N GLN A 196 -6.37 -7.12 3.09
CA GLN A 196 -5.46 -7.58 2.03
C GLN A 196 -6.25 -8.06 0.80
N SER A 197 -7.33 -8.82 0.99
CA SER A 197 -8.21 -9.26 -0.11
C SER A 197 -9.12 -8.15 -0.64
N LEU A 198 -9.51 -7.21 0.23
CA LEU A 198 -10.25 -6.00 -0.11
C LEU A 198 -9.32 -4.87 -0.55
N ASN A 199 -8.00 -4.93 -0.42
CA ASN A 199 -7.13 -3.80 -0.80
C ASN A 199 -7.38 -3.31 -2.24
N PRO A 200 -7.66 -4.19 -3.23
CA PRO A 200 -8.14 -3.78 -4.55
C PRO A 200 -9.58 -3.24 -4.55
N ALA A 201 -10.50 -3.90 -3.84
CA ALA A 201 -11.94 -3.57 -3.82
C ALA A 201 -12.26 -2.30 -3.01
N VAL A 202 -11.60 -2.12 -1.87
CA VAL A 202 -11.58 -0.90 -1.04
C VAL A 202 -10.82 0.21 -1.76
N MET A 203 -9.73 -0.06 -2.50
CA MET A 203 -9.20 0.96 -3.44
C MET A 203 -10.26 1.37 -4.46
N PHE A 204 -10.98 0.41 -5.04
CA PHE A 204 -12.04 0.70 -6.01
C PHE A 204 -13.17 1.50 -5.39
N ILE A 205 -13.68 1.11 -4.22
CA ILE A 205 -14.75 1.81 -3.50
C ILE A 205 -14.29 3.19 -3.05
N LEU A 206 -13.06 3.33 -2.53
CA LEU A 206 -12.53 4.62 -2.10
C LEU A 206 -12.25 5.56 -3.29
N VAL A 207 -11.82 5.04 -4.45
CA VAL A 207 -11.68 5.85 -5.67
C VAL A 207 -13.05 6.30 -6.17
N GLN A 208 -14.07 5.45 -6.10
CA GLN A 208 -15.45 5.83 -6.42
C GLN A 208 -15.98 6.89 -5.44
N GLN A 209 -15.75 6.71 -4.13
CA GLN A 209 -16.23 7.63 -3.11
C GLN A 209 -15.49 8.96 -3.09
N GLN A 210 -14.19 9.00 -3.40
CA GLN A 210 -13.46 10.26 -3.53
C GLN A 210 -14.02 11.12 -4.67
N ASN A 211 -14.42 10.49 -5.78
CA ASN A 211 -15.07 11.19 -6.89
C ASN A 211 -16.46 11.74 -6.49
N THR A 212 -17.15 11.09 -5.56
CA THR A 212 -18.43 11.58 -4.99
C THR A 212 -18.20 12.69 -3.95
N TYR A 213 -17.11 12.62 -3.19
CA TYR A 213 -16.77 13.60 -2.17
C TYR A 213 -16.37 14.94 -2.79
N ASP A 214 -15.56 14.92 -3.85
CA ASP A 214 -15.20 16.12 -4.61
C ASP A 214 -16.44 16.78 -5.24
N GLN A 215 -17.44 15.99 -5.68
CA GLN A 215 -18.72 16.53 -6.18
C GLN A 215 -19.63 17.06 -5.07
N SER A 216 -19.57 16.50 -3.87
CA SER A 216 -20.40 16.91 -2.74
C SER A 216 -19.86 18.17 -2.06
N PHE A 217 -18.54 18.37 -2.04
CA PHE A 217 -17.92 19.59 -1.52
C PHE A 217 -18.27 20.83 -2.35
N HIS A 218 -18.50 20.67 -3.66
CA HIS A 218 -19.00 21.75 -4.51
C HIS A 218 -20.51 22.04 -4.33
N LEU A 219 -21.26 21.13 -3.71
CA LEU A 219 -22.68 21.34 -3.39
C LEU A 219 -22.88 22.04 -2.03
N GLU A 220 -21.85 22.15 -1.19
CA GLU A 220 -21.94 22.82 0.11
C GLU A 220 -21.61 24.32 0.06
N GLU A 221 -21.27 24.87 -1.13
CA GLU A 221 -21.52 26.28 -1.43
C GLU A 221 -23.03 26.53 -1.65
N ILE A 222 -23.87 26.05 -0.71
CA ILE A 222 -25.18 26.61 -0.53
C ILE A 222 -24.91 28.04 -0.05
N PRO A 223 -25.29 29.09 -0.81
CA PRO A 223 -25.09 30.45 -0.39
C PRO A 223 -25.65 30.58 1.01
N THR A 224 -24.77 30.93 1.95
CA THR A 224 -25.16 31.10 3.36
C THR A 224 -26.40 31.99 3.41
N LEU A 225 -27.35 31.72 4.32
CA LEU A 225 -28.57 32.52 4.47
C LEU A 225 -28.28 34.04 4.52
N SER A 226 -27.09 34.43 5.02
CA SER A 226 -26.57 35.80 4.95
C SER A 226 -26.24 36.31 3.55
N GLN A 227 -25.61 35.49 2.69
CA GLN A 227 -25.37 35.84 1.28
C GLN A 227 -26.67 35.89 0.48
N GLN A 228 -27.64 35.01 0.79
CA GLN A 228 -28.95 35.02 0.14
C GLN A 228 -29.80 36.22 0.59
N ALA A 229 -29.68 36.64 1.86
CA ALA A 229 -30.30 37.86 2.36
C ALA A 229 -29.66 39.13 1.76
N GLN A 230 -28.33 39.14 1.59
CA GLN A 230 -27.64 40.26 0.94
C GLN A 230 -27.97 40.38 -0.54
N SER A 231 -28.02 39.27 -1.29
CA SER A 231 -28.40 39.31 -2.70
C SER A 231 -29.86 39.74 -2.89
N GLN A 232 -30.77 39.31 -1.99
CA GLN A 232 -32.14 39.83 -1.97
C GLN A 232 -32.20 41.33 -1.67
N GLN A 233 -31.47 41.84 -0.67
CA GLN A 233 -31.44 43.28 -0.38
C GLN A 233 -30.90 44.11 -1.55
N VAL A 234 -29.84 43.63 -2.21
CA VAL A 234 -29.27 44.32 -3.38
C VAL A 234 -30.27 44.37 -4.53
N SER A 235 -31.02 43.29 -4.77
CA SER A 235 -32.05 43.27 -5.82
C SER A 235 -33.22 44.22 -5.53
N VAL A 236 -33.63 44.35 -4.26
CA VAL A 236 -34.68 45.30 -3.84
C VAL A 236 -34.22 46.75 -4.01
N ILE A 237 -32.96 47.04 -3.69
CA ILE A 237 -32.38 48.39 -3.86
C ILE A 237 -32.30 48.76 -5.34
N LEU A 238 -31.84 47.84 -6.20
CA LEU A 238 -31.76 48.06 -7.65
C LEU A 238 -33.14 48.30 -8.27
N ASN A 239 -34.14 47.49 -7.92
CA ASN A 239 -35.51 47.68 -8.41
C ASN A 239 -36.13 48.99 -7.89
N SER A 240 -35.76 49.44 -6.70
CA SER A 240 -36.19 50.74 -6.17
C SER A 240 -35.52 51.92 -6.88
N LEU A 241 -34.35 51.73 -7.47
CA LEU A 241 -33.62 52.75 -8.24
C LEU A 241 -34.11 52.80 -9.70
N GLU A 242 -34.48 51.67 -10.30
CA GLU A 242 -35.08 51.61 -11.65
C GLU A 242 -36.52 52.17 -11.70
N GLY A 243 -37.22 52.25 -10.56
CA GLY A 243 -38.56 52.83 -10.48
C GLY A 243 -38.61 54.36 -10.53
N THR A 244 -37.48 55.04 -10.38
CA THR A 244 -37.40 56.49 -10.62
C THR A 244 -36.92 56.71 -12.05
N PRO A 245 -37.75 57.29 -12.95
CA PRO A 245 -37.28 57.75 -14.24
C PRO A 245 -36.26 58.87 -13.98
N VAL A 246 -34.98 58.50 -13.96
CA VAL A 246 -33.91 59.48 -14.03
C VAL A 246 -33.94 59.98 -15.46
N ASP A 247 -34.46 61.20 -15.60
CA ASP A 247 -34.41 61.98 -16.82
C ASP A 247 -32.94 62.36 -17.05
N VAL A 248 -32.16 61.38 -17.54
CA VAL A 248 -30.78 61.59 -17.96
C VAL A 248 -30.88 62.39 -19.25
N GLY A 249 -30.84 63.71 -19.10
CA GLY A 249 -30.59 64.64 -20.19
C GLY A 249 -29.26 64.29 -20.84
N LEU A 250 -29.33 63.39 -21.83
CA LEU A 250 -28.26 63.07 -22.76
C LEU A 250 -27.96 64.34 -23.54
N ALA A 251 -27.01 65.11 -23.01
CA ALA A 251 -26.26 66.06 -23.81
C ALA A 251 -25.58 65.25 -24.91
N SER A 252 -26.15 65.39 -26.11
CA SER A 252 -25.60 64.97 -27.39
C SER A 252 -24.19 65.57 -27.54
N ASP A 253 -23.17 64.82 -27.13
CA ASP A 253 -21.79 65.18 -27.43
C ASP A 253 -21.43 64.65 -28.82
N GLN A 254 -21.18 65.62 -29.67
CA GLN A 254 -20.87 65.49 -31.09
C GLN A 254 -19.53 64.79 -31.32
N ASP A 255 -19.50 63.97 -32.37
CA ASP A 255 -18.46 63.91 -33.39
C ASP A 255 -17.01 64.13 -32.95
N ILE A 256 -16.25 63.05 -32.74
CA ILE A 256 -14.85 63.02 -33.19
C ILE A 256 -14.57 61.70 -33.91
N ASN A 257 -14.78 61.79 -35.22
CA ASN A 257 -14.22 60.96 -36.26
C ASN A 257 -12.69 61.16 -36.28
N MET A 258 -11.88 60.13 -36.04
CA MET A 258 -10.49 60.09 -36.53
C MET A 258 -10.07 58.69 -36.95
N THR A 259 -10.09 58.54 -38.26
CA THR A 259 -9.26 57.69 -39.11
C THR A 259 -7.78 57.58 -38.69
N GLY A 260 -7.20 56.40 -38.90
CA GLY A 260 -5.74 56.21 -39.04
C GLY A 260 -5.35 54.74 -38.78
N SER A 261 -5.13 53.90 -39.81
CA SER A 261 -3.80 53.52 -40.34
C SER A 261 -2.87 52.96 -39.25
N THR A 262 -2.31 51.75 -39.29
CA THR A 262 -1.83 50.87 -40.39
C THR A 262 -1.56 49.51 -39.76
#